data_AF-A0A4Q3TRD8-F1
#
_entry.id   AF-A0A4Q3TRD8-F1
#
_cell.length_a   1.000
_cell.length_b   1.000
_cell.length_c   1.000
_cell.angle_alpha   90.00
_cell.angle_beta   90.00
_cell.angle_gamma   90.00
#
_symmetry.space_group_name_H-M   'P 1'
#
loop_
_entity.id
_entity.type
_entity.pdbx_description
1 polymer ?
#
loop_
_entity_poly.entity_id
_entity_poly.type
_entity_poly.pdbx_seq_one_letter_code
_entity_poly.pdbx_strand_id
1 'polypeptide(L)' 'MTDSSQTRLRGHLVAHYDTLLSRVSARLGSRERARDALQDAFVKLSGDAVLEDVRHPTTYLFRMALNIAANARRKDSRL' A
#
# COMPACT_ATOMS: atom_id res chain seq x y z
N MET A 1 -17.38 0.79 -14.05
CA MET A 1 -17.70 0.33 -12.69
C MET A 1 -16.43 -0.07 -11.90
N THR A 2 -15.36 0.72 -11.98
CA THR A 2 -14.01 0.36 -11.46
C THR A 2 -13.64 1.12 -10.19
N ASP A 3 -14.38 2.19 -9.90
CA ASP A 3 -14.27 3.04 -8.71
C ASP A 3 -14.65 2.30 -7.41
N SER A 4 -15.54 1.30 -7.50
CA SER A 4 -16.04 0.57 -6.32
C SER A 4 -14.96 -0.28 -5.62
N SER A 5 -14.12 -0.99 -6.38
CA SER A 5 -13.09 -1.86 -5.79
C SER A 5 -11.95 -1.07 -5.17
N GLN A 6 -11.52 0.02 -5.83
CA GLN A 6 -10.50 0.90 -5.29
C GLN A 6 -10.99 1.65 -4.04
N THR A 7 -12.20 2.20 -4.09
CA THR A 7 -12.79 2.89 -2.94
C THR A 7 -12.91 1.95 -1.74
N ARG A 8 -13.30 0.68 -1.96
CA ARG A 8 -13.28 -0.36 -0.91
C ARG A 8 -11.86 -0.60 -0.35
N LEU A 9 -10.86 -0.75 -1.20
CA LEU A 9 -9.47 -0.95 -0.75
C LEU A 9 -8.91 0.26 -0.01
N ARG A 10 -9.25 1.47 -0.45
CA ARG A 10 -8.83 2.72 0.20
C ARG A 10 -9.46 2.83 1.59
N GLY A 11 -10.78 2.57 1.69
CA GLY A 11 -11.47 2.48 2.97
C GLY A 11 -10.88 1.42 3.88
N HIS A 12 -10.56 0.24 3.35
CA HIS A 12 -9.91 -0.85 4.10
C HIS A 12 -8.51 -0.47 4.57
N LEU A 13 -7.73 0.23 3.74
CA LEU A 13 -6.41 0.75 4.11
C LEU A 13 -6.52 1.69 5.31
N VAL A 14 -7.44 2.67 5.25
CA VAL A 14 -7.64 3.64 6.34
C VAL A 14 -8.12 2.94 7.61
N ALA A 15 -9.10 2.03 7.50
CA ALA A 15 -9.63 1.29 8.65
C ALA A 15 -8.60 0.40 9.35
N HIS A 16 -7.62 -0.11 8.61
CA HIS A 16 -6.59 -1.02 9.14
C HIS A 16 -5.18 -0.43 9.12
N TYR A 17 -5.07 0.90 9.07
CA TYR A 17 -3.81 1.60 8.85
C TYR A 17 -2.74 1.21 9.87
N ASP A 18 -3.05 1.27 11.17
CA ASP A 18 -2.07 0.97 12.22
C ASP A 18 -1.60 -0.50 12.21
N THR A 19 -2.50 -1.42 11.87
CA THR A 19 -2.17 -2.84 11.74
C THR A 19 -1.24 -3.07 10.54
N LEU A 20 -1.56 -2.46 9.40
CA LEU A 20 -0.71 -2.50 8.21
C LEU A 20 0.64 -1.84 8.49
N LEU A 21 0.65 -0.68 9.13
CA LEU A 21 1.85 0.06 9.48
C LEU A 21 2.75 -0.77 10.38
N SER A 22 2.22 -1.38 11.44
CA SER A 22 2.99 -2.27 12.33
C SER A 22 3.63 -3.43 11.55
N ARG A 23 2.85 -4.13 10.72
CA ARG A 23 3.34 -5.30 9.96
C ARG A 23 4.36 -4.91 8.89
N VAL A 24 4.13 -3.83 8.15
CA VAL A 24 5.04 -3.34 7.12
C VAL A 24 6.32 -2.82 7.79
N SER A 25 6.22 -2.11 8.91
CA SER A 25 7.36 -1.64 9.70
C SER A 25 8.24 -2.81 10.14
N ALA A 26 7.63 -3.86 10.70
CA ALA A 26 8.35 -5.06 11.12
C ALA A 26 9.09 -5.72 9.94
N ARG A 27 8.51 -5.71 8.73
CA ARG A 27 9.13 -6.29 7.54
C ARG A 27 10.23 -5.42 6.91
N LEU A 28 10.11 -4.10 7.03
CA LEU A 28 11.07 -3.14 6.47
C LEU A 28 12.17 -2.73 7.44
N GLY A 29 11.99 -2.98 8.75
CA GLY A 29 12.89 -2.50 9.80
C GLY A 29 12.84 -0.98 10.02
N SER A 30 11.87 -0.28 9.42
CA SER A 30 11.71 1.18 9.54
C SER A 30 10.24 1.56 9.46
N ARG A 31 9.76 2.23 10.50
CA ARG A 31 8.38 2.72 10.60
C ARG A 31 8.12 3.90 9.66
N GLU A 32 9.12 4.73 9.43
CA GLU A 32 9.06 5.85 8.49
C GLU A 32 8.86 5.34 7.06
N ARG A 33 9.73 4.44 6.59
CA ARG A 33 9.61 3.84 5.26
C ARG A 33 8.30 3.07 5.05
N ALA A 34 7.78 2.48 6.12
CA ALA A 34 6.47 1.82 6.09
C ALA A 34 5.33 2.83 5.95
N ARG A 35 5.40 3.97 6.64
CA ARG A 35 4.44 5.07 6.53
C ARG A 35 4.41 5.63 5.11
N ASP A 36 5.56 5.92 4.54
CA ASP A 36 5.68 6.45 3.17
C ASP A 36 5.09 5.48 2.15
N ALA A 37 5.43 4.20 2.27
CA ALA A 37 4.91 3.17 1.37
C ALA A 37 3.37 3.00 1.47
N LEU A 38 2.79 3.17 2.66
CA LEU A 38 1.33 3.14 2.83
C LEU A 38 0.66 4.42 2.31
N GLN A 39 1.32 5.57 2.43
CA GLN A 39 0.84 6.82 1.84
C GLN A 39 0.82 6.73 0.31
N ASP A 40 1.91 6.25 -0.29
CA ASP A 40 1.99 6.01 -1.73
C ASP A 40 0.96 4.98 -2.20
N ALA A 41 0.69 3.94 -1.40
CA ALA A 41 -0.38 2.98 -1.69
C ALA A 41 -1.75 3.67 -1.70
N PHE A 42 -2.02 4.56 -0.74
CA PHE A 42 -3.26 5.34 -0.69
C PHE A 42 -3.40 6.24 -1.93
N VAL A 43 -2.34 6.97 -2.31
CA VAL A 43 -2.34 7.83 -3.51
C VAL A 43 -2.55 7.00 -4.77
N LYS A 44 -1.87 5.85 -4.89
CA LYS A 44 -2.03 4.95 -6.03
C LYS A 44 -3.46 4.41 -6.16
N LEU A 45 -4.11 4.12 -5.04
CA LEU A 45 -5.51 3.70 -5.00
C LEU A 45 -6.48 4.85 -5.32
N SER A 46 -6.03 6.10 -5.38
CA SER A 46 -6.83 7.27 -5.75
C SER A 46 -6.79 7.63 -7.24
N GLY A 47 -5.98 6.93 -8.05
CA GLY A 47 -5.93 7.12 -9.50
C GLY A 47 -6.84 6.15 -10.27
N ASP A 48 -7.03 6.37 -11.57
CA ASP A 48 -8.06 5.69 -12.39
C ASP A 48 -7.77 4.22 -12.78
N ALA A 49 -6.85 3.54 -12.10
CA ALA A 49 -6.46 2.18 -12.46
C ALA A 49 -7.58 1.15 -12.23
N VAL A 50 -7.96 0.40 -13.25
CA VAL A 50 -8.94 -0.67 -13.08
C VAL A 50 -8.36 -1.80 -12.24
N LEU A 51 -8.90 -2.00 -11.04
CA LEU A 51 -8.60 -3.15 -10.19
C LEU A 51 -9.76 -4.14 -10.23
N GLU A 52 -9.42 -5.40 -10.52
CA GLU A 52 -10.33 -6.53 -10.29
C GLU A 52 -10.67 -6.67 -8.81
N ASP A 53 -11.74 -7.43 -8.53
CA ASP A 53 -12.21 -7.63 -7.16
C ASP A 53 -11.14 -8.35 -6.30
N VAL A 54 -10.69 -7.69 -5.24
CA VAL A 54 -9.64 -8.20 -4.36
C VAL A 54 -10.26 -8.98 -3.21
N ARG A 55 -10.15 -10.32 -3.27
CA ARG A 55 -10.68 -11.22 -2.24
C ARG A 55 -10.00 -11.09 -0.86
N HIS A 56 -8.75 -10.65 -0.83
CA HIS A 56 -7.95 -10.55 0.40
C HIS A 56 -7.31 -9.16 0.55
N PRO A 57 -8.10 -8.13 0.92
CA PRO A 57 -7.66 -6.72 0.88
C PRO A 57 -6.44 -6.45 1.76
N THR A 58 -6.39 -6.97 3.00
CA THR A 58 -5.23 -6.78 3.90
C THR A 58 -3.93 -7.35 3.30
N THR A 59 -3.98 -8.56 2.75
CA THR A 59 -2.80 -9.20 2.15
C THR A 59 -2.35 -8.47 0.89
N TYR A 60 -3.31 -8.01 0.08
CA TYR A 60 -3.04 -7.23 -1.11
C TYR A 60 -2.36 -5.90 -0.78
N LEU A 61 -2.92 -5.13 0.16
CA LEU A 61 -2.37 -3.85 0.61
C LEU A 61 -0.98 -4.02 1.23
N PHE A 62 -0.79 -5.06 2.03
CA PHE A 62 0.51 -5.40 2.60
C PHE A 62 1.56 -5.63 1.50
N ARG A 63 1.25 -6.45 0.48
CA ARG A 63 2.15 -6.69 -0.66
C ARG A 63 2.39 -5.43 -1.49
N MET A 64 1.35 -4.63 -1.71
CA MET A 64 1.46 -3.36 -2.43
C MET A 64 2.45 -2.41 -1.74
N ALA A 65 2.31 -2.21 -0.43
CA ALA A 65 3.21 -1.37 0.36
C ALA A 65 4.66 -1.89 0.31
N LEU A 66 4.88 -3.21 0.44
CA LEU A 66 6.23 -3.78 0.32
C LEU A 66 6.84 -3.57 -1.07
N ASN A 67 6.05 -3.72 -2.13
CA ASN A 67 6.50 -3.49 -3.50
C ASN A 67 6.86 -2.02 -3.73
N ILE A 68 6.06 -1.09 -3.21
CA ILE A 68 6.33 0.35 -3.27
C ILE A 68 7.64 0.67 -2.54
N ALA A 69 7.81 0.20 -1.31
CA ALA A 69 9.04 0.41 -0.53
C ALA A 69 10.28 -0.19 -1.21
N ALA A 70 10.14 -1.35 -1.86
CA ALA A 70 11.23 -1.98 -2.61
C ALA A 70 11.58 -1.19 -3.88
N ASN A 71 10.58 -0.61 -4.55
CA ASN A 71 10.78 0.25 -5.72
C ASN A 71 11.47 1.56 -5.34
N ALA A 72 11.04 2.21 -4.26
CA ALA A 72 11.66 3.43 -3.75
C ALA A 72 13.15 3.22 -3.47
N ARG A 73 13.51 2.16 -2.72
CA ARG A 73 14.91 1.81 -2.44
C ARG A 73 15.75 1.60 -3.70
N ARG A 74 15.17 0.97 -4.73
CA ARG A 74 15.87 0.75 -6.02
C ARG A 74 16.05 2.05 -6.80
N LYS A 75 15.15 3.01 -6.65
CA LYS A 75 15.28 4.33 -7.28
C LYS A 75 16.40 5.11 -6.60
N ASP A 76 16.44 5.10 -5.26
CA ASP A 76 17.46 5.80 -4.49
C ASP A 76 18.87 5.24 -4.75
N SER A 77 19.00 3.92 -4.93
CA SER A 77 20.30 3.30 -5.23
C SER A 77 20.80 3.52 -6.67
N ARG A 78 19.98 4.15 -7.53
CA ARG A 78 20.32 4.45 -8.94
C ARG A 78 20.64 5.92 -9.16
N LEU A 79 20.52 6.74 -8.11
CA LEU A 79 20.92 8.14 -8.05
C LEU A 79 22.31 8.23 -7.42
#